data_AF-A0A0M3IXU3-F1
#
_entry.id   AF-A0A0M3IXU3-F1
#
_cell.length_a   1.000
_cell.length_b   1.000
_cell.length_c   1.000
_cell.angle_alpha   90.00
_cell.angle_beta   90.00
_cell.angle_gamma   90.00
#
_symmetry.space_group_name_H-M   'P 1'
#
loop_
_entity.id
_entity.type
_entity.pdbx_description
1 polymer ?
#
loop_
_entity_poly.entity_id
_entity_poly.type
_entity_poly.pdbx_seq_one_letter_code
_entity_poly.pdbx_strand_id
1 'polypeptide(L)' 'YKYSEDRVVAVGNVVTSRGPGTAFEFALKLVELLVGEEKVKEISAPMILKL' A
#
# COMPACT_ATOMS: atom_id res chain seq x y z
N TYR A 1 20.27 -7.47 -10.03
CA TYR A 1 19.37 -6.41 -9.53
C TYR A 1 18.00 -6.64 -10.16
N LYS A 2 16.93 -6.77 -9.37
CA LYS A 2 15.55 -6.93 -9.88
C LYS A 2 14.77 -5.69 -9.49
N TYR A 3 14.61 -4.77 -10.44
CA TYR A 3 13.72 -3.62 -10.29
C TYR A 3 12.28 -4.05 -10.60
N SER A 4 11.31 -3.43 -9.96
CA SER A 4 9.89 -3.63 -10.27
C SER A 4 9.24 -2.30 -10.61
N GLU A 5 8.33 -2.34 -11.58
CA GLU A 5 7.48 -1.22 -11.97
C GLU A 5 6.12 -1.23 -11.27
N ASP A 6 5.89 -2.20 -10.37
CA ASP A 6 4.69 -2.29 -9.56
C ASP A 6 4.51 -1.02 -8.73
N ARG A 7 3.24 -0.68 -8.47
CA ARG A 7 2.89 0.57 -7.78
C ARG A 7 3.39 0.60 -6.33
N VAL A 8 3.36 -0.56 -5.65
CA VAL A 8 3.92 -0.80 -4.31
C VAL A 8 4.59 -2.17 -4.28
N VAL A 9 5.77 -2.25 -3.66
CA VAL A 9 6.53 -3.50 -3.49
C VAL A 9 6.95 -3.62 -2.03
N ALA A 10 6.76 -4.81 -1.45
CA ALA A 10 7.22 -5.15 -0.10
C ALA A 10 8.17 -6.34 -0.16
N VAL A 11 9.38 -6.18 0.40
CA VAL A 11 10.38 -7.25 0.54
C VAL A 11 10.88 -7.25 1.98
N GLY A 12 10.49 -8.27 2.74
CA GLY A 12 10.72 -8.29 4.19
C GLY A 12 10.09 -7.07 4.85
N ASN A 13 10.91 -6.30 5.58
CA ASN A 13 10.48 -5.09 6.29
C ASN A 13 10.68 -3.80 5.47
N VAL A 14 11.03 -3.90 4.18
CA VAL A 14 11.22 -2.75 3.30
C VAL A 14 10.04 -2.64 2.35
N VAL A 15 9.33 -1.51 2.40
CA VAL A 15 8.20 -1.19 1.52
C VAL A 15 8.54 0.03 0.70
N THR A 16 8.39 -0.06 -0.62
CA THR A 16 8.67 1.02 -1.58
C THR A 16 7.47 1.30 -2.46
N SER A 17 7.34 2.54 -2.93
CA SER A 17 6.26 3.02 -3.80
C SER A 17 6.79 4.00 -4.84
N ARG A 18 6.04 4.27 -5.92
CA ARG A 18 6.54 5.02 -7.08
C ARG A 18 6.44 6.54 -6.97
N GLY A 19 5.46 7.08 -6.25
CA GLY A 19 5.30 8.53 -6.11
C GLY A 19 3.90 8.96 -5.66
N PRO A 20 3.51 10.23 -5.90
CA PRO A 20 2.24 10.78 -5.39
C PRO A 20 1.00 9.98 -5.82
N GLY A 21 1.00 9.47 -7.06
CA GLY A 21 -0.11 8.68 -7.60
C GLY A 21 -0.30 7.30 -6.98
N THR A 22 0.65 6.83 -6.15
CA THR A 22 0.63 5.53 -5.47
C THR A 22 0.65 5.68 -3.94
N ALA A 23 0.41 6.89 -3.43
CA ALA A 23 0.48 7.22 -2.01
C ALA A 23 -0.57 6.47 -1.18
N PHE A 24 -1.80 6.35 -1.67
CA PHE A 24 -2.88 5.63 -0.97
C PHE A 24 -2.57 4.14 -0.86
N GLU A 25 -2.16 3.50 -1.95
CA GLU A 25 -1.77 2.08 -1.93
C GLU A 25 -0.60 1.83 -1.01
N PHE A 26 0.38 2.74 -0.97
CA PHE A 26 1.51 2.64 -0.06
C PHE A 26 1.08 2.71 1.40
N ALA A 27 0.26 3.71 1.75
CA ALA A 27 -0.27 3.85 3.09
C ALA A 27 -1.11 2.63 3.50
N LEU A 28 -2.00 2.16 2.63
CA LEU A 28 -2.83 0.98 2.90
C LEU A 28 -1.99 -0.29 3.03
N LYS A 29 -0.89 -0.44 2.27
CA LYS A 29 0.04 -1.56 2.44
C LYS A 29 0.73 -1.54 3.80
N LEU A 30 1.05 -0.37 4.33
CA LEU A 30 1.60 -0.25 5.68
C LEU A 30 0.55 -0.62 6.74
N VAL A 31 -0.70 -0.19 6.57
CA VAL A 31 -1.80 -0.60 7.48
C VAL A 31 -1.99 -2.10 7.44
N GLU A 32 -1.96 -2.72 6.26
CA GLU A 32 -2.06 -4.17 6.08
C GLU A 32 -0.97 -4.91 6.86
N LEU A 33 0.29 -4.47 6.73
CA LEU A 33 1.44 -5.13 7.35
C LEU A 33 1.51 -4.92 8.86
N LEU A 34 1.05 -3.78 9.37
CA LEU A 34 1.18 -3.42 10.79
C LEU A 34 -0.06 -3.74 11.62
N VAL A 35 -1.24 -3.68 11.02
CA VAL A 35 -2.53 -3.79 11.73
C VAL A 35 -3.40 -4.92 11.19
N GLY A 36 -3.26 -5.25 9.90
CA GLY A 36 -3.99 -6.34 9.25
C GLY A 36 -5.05 -5.86 8.24
N GLU A 37 -5.52 -6.80 7.42
CA GLU A 37 -6.41 -6.54 6.29
C GLU A 37 -7.80 -6.00 6.67
N GLU A 38 -8.35 -6.37 7.82
CA GLU A 38 -9.66 -5.85 8.26
C GLU A 38 -9.62 -4.34 8.43
N LYS A 39 -8.53 -3.81 9.01
CA LYS A 39 -8.37 -2.38 9.20
C LYS A 39 -8.21 -1.65 7.86
N VAL A 40 -7.55 -2.27 6.88
CA VAL A 40 -7.48 -1.74 5.52
C VAL A 40 -8.88 -1.56 4.94
N LYS A 41 -9.74 -2.58 5.02
CA LYS A 41 -11.11 -2.53 4.49
C LYS A 41 -11.97 -1.46 5.17
N GLU A 42 -11.86 -1.35 6.49
CA GLU A 42 -12.54 -0.32 7.28
C GLU A 42 -12.15 1.09 6.84
N ILE A 43 -10.85 1.33 6.66
CA ILE A 43 -10.32 2.66 6.33
C ILE A 43 -10.52 2.99 4.86
N SER A 44 -10.38 2.04 3.93
CA SER A 44 -10.48 2.30 2.50
C SER A 44 -11.92 2.56 2.05
N ALA A 45 -12.91 1.96 2.71
CA ALA A 45 -14.32 2.09 2.35
C ALA A 45 -14.82 3.56 2.25
N PRO A 46 -14.56 4.44 3.22
CA PRO A 46 -14.97 5.85 3.14
C PRO A 46 -14.06 6.74 2.26
N MET A 47 -12.91 6.24 1.78
CA MET A 47 -11.94 7.08 1.07
C MET A 47 -12.28 7.35 -0.41
N ILE A 48 -13.31 6.69 -0.97
CA ILE A 48 -13.76 6.83 -2.37
C ILE A 48 -12.58 6.69 -3.34
N LEU A 49 -11.76 5.67 -3.12
CA LEU A 49 -10.59 5.40 -3.95
C LEU A 49 -10.94 4.46 -5.10
N LYS A 50 -10.36 4.71 -6.27
CA LYS A 50 -10.27 3.74 -7.35
C LYS A 50 -8.92 3.04 -7.25
N LEU A 51 -8.83 2.06 -6.35
CA LEU A 51 -7.67 1.19 -6.17
C LEU A 51 -7.72 0.03 -7.17
#